data_AF-A0A9D8NDH4-F1
#
_entry.id   AF-A0A9D8NDH4-F1
#
_cell.length_a   1.000
_cell.length_b   1.000
_cell.length_c   1.000
_cell.angle_alpha   90.00
_cell.angle_beta   90.00
_cell.angle_gamma   90.00
#
_symmetry.space_group_name_H-M   'P 1'
#
loop_
_entity.id
_entity.type
_entity.pdbx_description
1 polymer ?
#
loop_
_entity_poly.entity_id
_entity_poly.type
_entity_poly.pdbx_seq_one_letter_code
_entity_poly.pdbx_strand_id
1 'polypeptide(L)'
;METETRSKAQILDSHYVEVQTPDGELFKVISDLGNIEGDEYKAYQLHLIEFIFDRNFSDDKEKMVNRIFNELFRNGVHSLGLDNGNRQSERIRIGRRIRELREAKRMEARDLALLTGIDPANLSRIEQGKYSTGLDILSRIAIVLDAHLDLIPNVQKEQ
;
A
#
# COMPACT_ATOMS: atom_id res chain seq x y z
N MET A 1 23.80 3.18 16.18
CA MET A 1 23.88 3.46 14.73
C MET A 1 23.68 4.95 14.58
N GLU A 2 24.63 5.66 13.95
CA GLU A 2 24.56 7.12 13.73
C GLU A 2 24.03 7.48 12.33
N THR A 3 23.61 6.49 11.54
CA THR A 3 23.16 6.70 10.18
C THR A 3 21.79 7.35 10.20
N GLU A 4 21.67 8.58 9.70
CA GLU A 4 20.38 9.24 9.60
C GLU A 4 19.43 8.49 8.63
N THR A 5 18.20 8.24 9.08
CA THR A 5 17.14 7.55 8.33
C THR A 5 16.03 8.52 7.95
N ARG A 6 15.51 8.37 6.73
CA ARG A 6 14.37 9.13 6.20
C ARG A 6 13.04 8.50 6.61
N SER A 7 12.94 7.17 6.62
CA SER A 7 11.80 6.46 7.20
C SER A 7 11.76 6.65 8.70
N LYS A 8 10.55 6.64 9.28
CA LYS A 8 10.34 6.72 10.74
C LYS A 8 9.49 5.57 11.22
N ALA A 9 9.98 4.84 12.22
CA ALA A 9 9.30 3.70 12.82
C ALA A 9 8.87 4.05 14.24
N GLN A 10 7.62 3.74 14.56
CA GLN A 10 7.08 3.90 15.89
C GLN A 10 6.30 2.66 16.30
N ILE A 11 6.39 2.30 17.58
CA ILE A 11 5.57 1.22 18.14
C ILE A 11 4.13 1.71 18.15
N LEU A 12 3.25 1.03 17.42
CA LEU A 12 1.83 1.33 17.38
C LEU A 12 1.12 0.68 18.57
N ASP A 13 1.43 -0.59 18.81
CA ASP A 13 0.89 -1.39 19.92
C ASP A 13 1.83 -2.57 20.25
N SER A 14 1.35 -3.53 21.05
CA SER A 14 2.12 -4.71 21.46
C SER A 14 2.55 -5.64 20.32
N HIS A 15 1.92 -5.56 19.15
CA HIS A 15 2.11 -6.49 18.03
C HIS A 15 2.53 -5.79 16.73
N TYR A 16 2.46 -4.46 16.67
CA TYR A 16 2.73 -3.70 15.46
C TYR A 16 3.71 -2.55 15.68
N VAL A 17 4.62 -2.43 14.72
CA VAL A 17 5.38 -1.20 14.45
C VAL A 17 4.82 -0.57 13.19
N GLU A 18 4.45 0.69 13.29
CA GLU A 18 4.09 1.50 12.13
C GLU A 18 5.35 2.15 11.57
N VAL A 19 5.52 2.05 10.26
CA VAL A 19 6.64 2.65 9.54
C VAL A 19 6.08 3.62 8.52
N GLN A 20 6.49 4.88 8.65
CA GLN A 20 6.27 5.89 7.64
C GLN A 20 7.46 5.91 6.68
N THR A 21 7.24 5.54 5.42
CA THR A 21 8.26 5.60 4.36
C THR A 21 8.55 7.04 3.94
N PRO A 22 9.64 7.32 3.18
CA PRO A 22 10.01 8.68 2.79
C PRO A 22 8.96 9.42 1.94
N ASP A 23 8.07 8.69 1.26
CA ASP A 23 6.91 9.18 0.50
C ASP A 23 5.61 9.27 1.34
N GLY A 24 5.71 9.07 2.65
CA GLY A 24 4.61 9.17 3.59
C GLY A 24 3.60 8.02 3.55
N GLU A 25 3.88 6.89 2.88
CA GLU A 25 3.03 5.71 3.07
C GLU A 25 3.27 5.08 4.44
N LEU A 26 2.17 4.60 5.02
CA LEU A 26 2.20 3.88 6.28
C LEU A 26 2.20 2.39 5.97
N PHE A 27 3.19 1.72 6.53
CA PHE A 27 3.33 0.27 6.53
C PHE A 27 3.20 -0.23 7.95
N LYS A 28 2.63 -1.41 8.10
CA LYS A 28 2.62 -2.11 9.39
C LYS A 28 3.55 -3.30 9.35
N VAL A 29 4.54 -3.28 10.23
CA VAL A 29 5.45 -4.40 10.49
C VAL A 29 4.91 -5.14 11.71
N ILE A 30 4.65 -6.44 11.56
CA ILE A 30 4.28 -7.28 12.71
C ILE A 30 5.54 -7.46 13.54
N SER A 31 5.51 -7.04 14.81
CA SER A 31 6.64 -7.19 15.72
C SER A 31 6.20 -7.12 17.17
N ASP A 32 6.77 -7.97 18.02
CA ASP A 32 6.51 -7.98 19.47
C ASP A 32 7.29 -6.90 20.25
N LEU A 33 7.85 -5.91 19.54
CA LEU A 33 8.66 -4.84 20.11
C LEU A 33 7.96 -4.07 21.24
N GLY A 34 6.62 -3.95 21.19
CA GLY A 34 5.85 -3.32 22.25
C GLY A 34 5.88 -4.09 23.58
N ASN A 35 6.11 -5.41 23.54
CA ASN A 35 6.13 -6.29 24.72
C ASN A 35 7.52 -6.47 25.35
N ILE A 36 8.59 -6.03 24.67
CA ILE A 36 9.96 -6.19 25.13
C ILE A 36 10.30 -5.09 26.16
N GLU A 37 11.11 -5.40 27.16
CA GLU A 37 11.66 -4.40 28.08
C GLU A 37 13.04 -3.92 27.59
N GLY A 38 13.34 -2.62 27.78
CA GLY A 38 14.63 -2.02 27.41
C GLY A 38 14.52 -1.00 26.28
N ASP A 39 14.56 0.29 26.64
CA ASP A 39 14.39 1.40 25.70
C ASP A 39 15.50 1.49 24.65
N GLU A 40 16.74 1.15 25.02
CA GLU A 40 17.87 1.13 24.09
C GLU A 40 17.70 0.06 23.00
N TYR A 41 17.21 -1.12 23.36
CA TYR A 41 16.96 -2.20 22.40
C TYR A 41 15.80 -1.88 21.46
N LYS A 42 14.72 -1.27 21.99
CA LYS A 42 13.60 -0.77 21.17
C LYS A 42 14.07 0.29 20.19
N ALA A 43 14.83 1.28 20.65
CA ALA A 43 15.38 2.33 19.81
C ALA A 43 16.27 1.76 18.70
N TYR A 44 17.14 0.80 19.05
CA TYR A 44 17.98 0.09 18.07
C TYR A 44 17.14 -0.64 17.01
N GLN A 45 16.13 -1.41 17.43
CA GLN A 45 15.29 -2.18 16.52
C GLN A 45 14.43 -1.28 15.62
N LEU A 46 13.82 -0.23 16.17
CA LEU A 46 13.08 0.77 15.38
C LEU A 46 14.00 1.39 14.33
N HIS A 47 15.21 1.80 14.73
CA HIS A 47 16.17 2.39 13.82
C HIS A 47 16.66 1.40 12.73
N LEU A 48 16.80 0.12 13.06
CA LEU A 48 17.13 -0.92 12.09
C LEU A 48 16.00 -1.13 11.08
N ILE A 49 14.73 -1.12 11.53
CA ILE A 49 13.56 -1.17 10.66
C ILE A 49 13.58 0.02 9.70
N GLU A 50 13.79 1.25 10.20
CA GLU A 50 13.90 2.46 9.38
C GLU A 50 14.99 2.33 8.31
N PHE A 51 16.17 1.86 8.71
CA PHE A 51 17.30 1.67 7.81
C PHE A 51 16.99 0.65 6.69
N ILE A 52 16.33 -0.46 7.01
CA ILE A 52 15.96 -1.49 6.03
C ILE A 52 14.91 -0.96 5.05
N PHE A 53 13.92 -0.22 5.51
CA PHE A 53 12.94 0.42 4.64
C PHE A 53 13.60 1.42 3.68
N ASP A 54 14.49 2.28 4.19
CA ASP A 54 15.24 3.26 3.39
C ASP A 54 16.11 2.63 2.32
N ARG A 55 16.82 1.55 2.67
CA ARG A 55 17.72 0.83 1.77
C ARG A 55 16.97 0.13 0.63
N ASN A 56 15.77 -0.36 0.90
CA ASN A 56 15.01 -1.15 -0.08
C ASN A 56 13.93 -0.35 -0.81
N PHE A 57 13.72 0.92 -0.43
CA PHE A 57 12.71 1.82 -0.96
C PHE A 57 12.69 1.81 -2.50
N SER A 58 11.52 1.62 -3.09
CA SER A 58 11.34 1.57 -4.53
C SER A 58 9.91 1.89 -4.94
N ASP A 59 9.78 2.46 -6.14
CA ASP A 59 8.49 2.70 -6.78
C ASP A 59 7.76 1.40 -7.15
N ASP A 60 8.51 0.31 -7.39
CA ASP A 60 7.96 -1.03 -7.55
C ASP A 60 7.68 -1.62 -6.15
N LYS A 61 6.53 -1.26 -5.58
CA LYS A 61 6.14 -1.60 -4.20
C LYS A 61 6.12 -3.11 -3.94
N GLU A 62 5.79 -3.90 -4.95
CA GLU A 62 5.79 -5.36 -4.86
C GLU A 62 7.21 -5.90 -4.66
N LYS A 63 8.18 -5.41 -5.44
CA LYS A 63 9.59 -5.77 -5.23
C LYS A 63 10.16 -5.17 -3.96
N MET A 64 9.77 -3.95 -3.61
CA MET A 64 10.17 -3.27 -2.38
C MET A 64 9.82 -4.10 -1.14
N VAL A 65 8.54 -4.46 -0.99
CA VAL A 65 8.03 -5.23 0.16
C VAL A 65 8.75 -6.57 0.26
N ASN A 66 8.95 -7.26 -0.86
CA ASN A 66 9.69 -8.53 -0.89
C ASN A 66 11.14 -8.39 -0.41
N ARG A 67 11.84 -7.32 -0.81
CA ARG A 67 13.21 -7.08 -0.35
C ARG A 67 13.27 -6.70 1.12
N ILE A 68 12.38 -5.81 1.56
CA ILE A 68 12.27 -5.40 2.97
C ILE A 68 12.04 -6.63 3.85
N PHE A 69 11.08 -7.48 3.51
CA PHE A 69 10.78 -8.70 4.25
C PHE A 69 12.00 -9.63 4.38
N ASN A 70 12.70 -9.88 3.27
CA ASN A 70 13.91 -10.71 3.27
C ASN A 70 15.03 -10.11 4.14
N GLU A 71 15.22 -8.79 4.12
CA GLU A 71 16.24 -8.14 4.94
C GLU A 71 15.86 -8.09 6.42
N LEU A 72 14.60 -7.82 6.79
CA LEU A 72 14.14 -7.89 8.18
C LEU A 72 14.41 -9.27 8.79
N PHE A 73 14.07 -10.33 8.06
CA PHE A 73 14.31 -11.71 8.47
C PHE A 73 15.80 -12.02 8.67
N ARG A 74 16.65 -11.61 7.71
CA ARG A 74 18.10 -11.84 7.79
C ARG A 74 18.78 -11.10 8.94
N ASN A 75 18.24 -9.95 9.35
CA ASN A 75 18.79 -9.14 10.43
C ASN A 75 18.22 -9.50 11.81
N GLY A 76 17.43 -10.58 11.92
CA GLY A 76 16.88 -11.03 13.19
C GLY A 76 15.91 -10.01 13.82
N VAL A 77 15.35 -9.11 13.02
CA VAL A 77 14.19 -8.34 13.45
C VAL A 77 13.07 -9.35 13.62
N HIS A 78 12.62 -9.56 14.87
CA HIS A 78 11.47 -10.40 15.20
C HIS A 78 10.24 -9.80 14.52
N SER A 79 10.10 -10.12 13.24
CA SER A 79 9.04 -9.67 12.36
C SER A 79 8.45 -10.89 11.68
N LEU A 80 7.15 -11.07 11.87
CA LEU A 80 6.40 -12.21 11.32
C LEU A 80 5.68 -11.83 10.02
N GLY A 81 5.74 -10.57 9.59
CA GLY A 81 5.13 -10.07 8.36
C GLY A 81 5.21 -8.55 8.18
N LEU A 82 4.97 -8.10 6.95
CA LEU A 82 4.93 -6.70 6.50
C LEU A 82 3.64 -6.52 5.68
N ASP A 83 2.80 -5.53 6.01
CA ASP A 83 1.62 -5.23 5.18
C ASP A 83 2.01 -4.60 3.82
N ASN A 84 1.14 -4.66 2.83
CA ASN A 84 1.36 -4.04 1.51
C ASN A 84 1.03 -2.53 1.49
N GLY A 85 0.95 -1.91 2.68
CA GLY A 85 0.31 -0.63 2.91
C GLY A 85 -1.21 -0.65 2.65
N ASN A 86 -1.90 0.38 3.11
CA ASN A 86 -3.33 0.63 2.84
C ASN A 86 -3.64 0.70 1.32
N ARG A 87 -2.71 1.25 0.53
CA ARG A 87 -3.00 1.80 -0.80
C ARG A 87 -3.21 0.75 -1.89
N GLN A 88 -2.58 -0.42 -1.78
CA GLN A 88 -2.72 -1.46 -2.81
C GLN A 88 -4.10 -2.13 -2.77
N SER A 89 -4.69 -2.24 -1.58
CA SER A 89 -6.02 -2.84 -1.41
C SER A 89 -7.12 -2.02 -2.10
N GLU A 90 -7.09 -0.70 -1.92
CA GLU A 90 -8.06 0.21 -2.51
C GLU A 90 -7.93 0.29 -4.03
N ARG A 91 -6.69 0.27 -4.56
CA ARG A 91 -6.45 0.21 -6.00
C ARG A 91 -7.06 -1.04 -6.63
N ILE A 92 -6.88 -2.20 -6.00
CA ILE A 92 -7.45 -3.47 -6.49
C ILE A 92 -8.98 -3.46 -6.38
N ARG A 93 -9.52 -2.97 -5.27
CA ARG A 93 -10.98 -2.90 -5.05
C ARG A 93 -11.66 -2.00 -6.08
N ILE A 94 -11.16 -0.78 -6.24
CA ILE A 94 -11.71 0.21 -7.17
C ILE A 94 -11.49 -0.25 -8.61
N GLY A 95 -10.28 -0.71 -8.95
CA GLY A 95 -9.95 -1.22 -10.28
C GLY A 95 -10.86 -2.36 -10.73
N ARG A 96 -11.13 -3.32 -9.83
CA ARG A 96 -12.07 -4.42 -10.10
C ARG A 96 -13.49 -3.91 -10.32
N ARG A 97 -13.94 -2.95 -9.51
CA ARG A 97 -15.29 -2.40 -9.64
C ARG A 97 -15.50 -1.68 -10.97
N ILE A 98 -14.49 -0.97 -11.46
CA ILE A 98 -14.48 -0.34 -12.79
C ILE A 98 -14.69 -1.40 -13.87
N ARG A 99 -13.92 -2.50 -13.81
CA ARG A 99 -14.01 -3.59 -14.77
C ARG A 99 -15.39 -4.25 -14.80
N GLU A 100 -15.98 -4.53 -13.64
CA GLU A 100 -17.31 -5.12 -13.52
C GLU A 100 -18.38 -4.25 -14.18
N LEU A 101 -18.38 -2.96 -13.89
CA LEU A 101 -19.34 -2.00 -14.46
C LEU A 101 -19.16 -1.86 -15.98
N ARG A 102 -17.92 -1.88 -16.46
CA ARG A 102 -17.58 -1.87 -17.88
C ARG A 102 -18.14 -3.11 -18.59
N GLU A 103 -17.89 -4.29 -18.05
CA GLU A 103 -18.35 -5.57 -18.62
C GLU A 103 -19.88 -5.70 -18.57
N ALA A 104 -20.53 -5.19 -17.50
CA ALA A 104 -21.99 -5.12 -17.41
C ALA A 104 -22.62 -4.25 -18.52
N LYS A 105 -21.89 -3.23 -18.98
CA LYS A 105 -22.26 -2.39 -20.13
C LYS A 105 -21.81 -2.96 -21.48
N ARG A 106 -21.23 -4.17 -21.52
CA ARG A 106 -20.71 -4.84 -22.73
C ARG A 106 -19.66 -4.02 -23.47
N MET A 107 -18.83 -3.29 -22.73
CA MET A 107 -17.75 -2.48 -23.29
C MET A 107 -16.43 -3.24 -23.19
N GLU A 108 -15.61 -3.20 -24.24
CA GLU A 108 -14.22 -3.65 -24.17
C GLU A 108 -13.36 -2.60 -23.44
N ALA A 109 -12.19 -3.01 -22.92
CA ALA A 109 -11.28 -2.07 -22.26
C ALA A 109 -10.91 -0.89 -23.16
N ARG A 110 -10.65 -1.14 -24.45
CA ARG A 110 -10.38 -0.08 -25.43
C ARG A 110 -11.53 0.92 -25.60
N ASP A 111 -12.77 0.47 -25.42
CA ASP A 111 -13.95 1.32 -25.62
C ASP A 111 -14.08 2.29 -24.45
N LEU A 112 -13.93 1.80 -23.22
CA LEU A 112 -13.89 2.66 -22.03
C LEU A 112 -12.68 3.61 -22.08
N ALA A 113 -11.53 3.13 -22.51
CA ALA A 113 -10.31 3.92 -22.66
C ALA A 113 -10.54 5.10 -23.63
N LEU A 114 -11.14 4.83 -24.79
CA LEU A 114 -11.49 5.84 -25.78
C LEU A 114 -12.47 6.89 -25.22
N LEU A 115 -13.56 6.45 -24.58
CA LEU A 115 -14.59 7.35 -24.04
C LEU A 115 -14.10 8.21 -22.87
N THR A 116 -13.11 7.71 -22.13
CA THR A 116 -12.48 8.45 -21.03
C THR A 116 -11.24 9.22 -21.47
N GLY A 117 -10.77 9.04 -22.71
CA GLY A 117 -9.51 9.63 -23.19
C GLY A 117 -8.30 9.13 -22.41
N ILE A 118 -8.33 7.89 -21.90
CA ILE A 118 -7.23 7.21 -21.21
C ILE A 118 -6.52 6.29 -22.19
N ASP A 119 -5.20 6.14 -22.06
CA ASP A 119 -4.47 5.12 -22.80
C ASP A 119 -4.98 3.70 -22.45
N PRO A 120 -5.22 2.81 -23.43
CA PRO A 120 -5.75 1.46 -23.17
C PRO A 120 -4.86 0.60 -22.25
N ALA A 121 -3.53 0.74 -22.32
CA ALA A 121 -2.63 0.02 -21.43
C ALA A 121 -2.74 0.58 -20.00
N ASN A 122 -2.88 1.91 -19.85
CA ASN A 122 -3.14 2.51 -18.55
C ASN A 122 -4.47 2.03 -17.97
N LEU A 123 -5.57 2.04 -18.73
CA LEU A 123 -6.86 1.52 -18.24
C LEU A 123 -6.72 0.07 -17.78
N SER A 124 -6.03 -0.78 -18.53
CA SER A 124 -5.77 -2.16 -18.13
C SER A 124 -5.01 -2.26 -16.80
N ARG A 125 -4.01 -1.39 -16.57
CA ARG A 125 -3.29 -1.35 -15.28
C ARG A 125 -4.14 -0.81 -14.14
N ILE A 126 -5.05 0.14 -14.42
CA ILE A 126 -6.02 0.68 -13.45
C ILE A 126 -6.95 -0.44 -12.98
N GLU A 127 -7.55 -1.19 -13.91
CA GLU A 127 -8.45 -2.28 -13.59
C GLU A 127 -7.76 -3.41 -12.81
N GLN A 128 -6.46 -3.60 -13.01
CA GLN A 128 -5.64 -4.56 -12.27
C GLN A 128 -5.17 -4.06 -10.90
N GLY A 129 -5.45 -2.81 -10.53
CA GLY A 129 -4.92 -2.19 -9.31
C GLY A 129 -3.40 -1.99 -9.32
N LYS A 130 -2.77 -2.07 -10.50
CA LYS A 130 -1.32 -1.87 -10.73
C LYS A 130 -0.99 -0.43 -11.12
N TYR A 131 -1.99 0.45 -11.04
CA TYR A 131 -1.86 1.87 -11.36
C TYR A 131 -2.57 2.72 -10.32
N SER A 132 -1.87 3.74 -9.84
CA SER A 132 -2.44 4.77 -8.99
C SER A 132 -3.29 5.71 -9.83
N THR A 133 -4.61 5.64 -9.68
CA THR A 133 -5.54 6.45 -10.49
C THR A 133 -6.02 7.64 -9.69
N GLY A 134 -5.88 8.85 -10.26
CA GLY A 134 -6.36 10.09 -9.63
C GLY A 134 -7.89 10.22 -9.64
N LEU A 135 -8.42 11.04 -8.74
CA LEU A 135 -9.87 11.24 -8.56
C LEU A 135 -10.57 11.73 -9.84
N ASP A 136 -9.97 12.61 -10.62
CA ASP A 136 -10.57 13.13 -11.86
C ASP A 136 -10.72 12.04 -12.94
N ILE A 137 -9.72 11.16 -13.04
CA ILE A 137 -9.76 10.01 -13.95
C ILE A 137 -10.83 9.03 -13.46
N LEU A 138 -10.86 8.73 -12.16
CA LEU A 138 -11.90 7.90 -11.55
C LEU A 138 -13.30 8.49 -11.77
N SER A 139 -13.44 9.81 -11.67
CA SER A 139 -14.73 10.51 -11.86
C SER A 139 -15.17 10.44 -13.32
N ARG A 140 -14.26 10.59 -14.27
CA ARG A 140 -14.55 10.45 -15.69
C ARG A 140 -14.94 9.01 -16.05
N ILE A 141 -14.22 8.04 -15.50
CA ILE A 141 -14.57 6.62 -15.62
C ILE A 141 -15.98 6.40 -15.04
N ALA A 142 -16.26 6.93 -13.85
CA ALA A 142 -17.56 6.82 -13.21
C ALA A 142 -18.69 7.43 -14.06
N ILE A 143 -18.49 8.61 -14.65
CA ILE A 143 -19.46 9.24 -15.56
C ILE A 143 -19.77 8.34 -16.76
N VAL A 144 -18.75 7.80 -17.43
CA VAL A 144 -18.96 6.90 -18.58
C VAL A 144 -19.66 5.60 -18.15
N LEU A 145 -19.34 5.11 -16.96
CA LEU A 145 -19.93 3.91 -16.37
C LEU A 145 -21.26 4.17 -15.65
N ASP A 146 -21.82 5.39 -15.74
CA ASP A 146 -23.06 5.77 -15.07
C ASP A 146 -23.07 5.40 -13.57
N ALA A 147 -21.96 5.74 -12.92
CA ALA A 147 -21.69 5.46 -11.52
C ALA A 147 -21.28 6.74 -10.79
N HIS A 148 -21.28 6.67 -9.46
CA HIS A 148 -20.75 7.71 -8.59
C HIS A 148 -19.60 7.16 -7.75
N LEU A 149 -18.64 8.01 -7.42
CA LEU A 149 -17.61 7.68 -6.43
C LEU A 149 -18.19 7.91 -5.05
N ASP A 150 -17.92 6.97 -4.15
CA ASP A 150 -18.42 7.01 -2.78
C ASP A 150 -17.36 6.50 -1.80
N LEU A 151 -17.43 6.99 -0.57
CA LEU A 151 -16.61 6.55 0.55
C LEU A 151 -17.42 5.55 1.38
N ILE A 152 -17.02 4.28 1.30
CA ILE A 152 -17.68 3.21 2.05
C ILE A 152 -17.03 3.13 3.44
N PRO A 153 -17.79 3.20 4.55
CA PRO A 153 -17.23 3.09 5.89
C PRO A 153 -16.57 1.71 6.07
N ASN A 154 -15.42 1.69 6.73
CA ASN A 154 -14.80 0.43 7.12
C ASN A 154 -15.71 -0.27 8.13
N VAL A 155 -16.10 -1.51 7.85
CA VAL A 155 -16.86 -2.31 8.81
C VAL A 155 -15.91 -2.61 9.96
N GLN A 156 -16.13 -1.99 11.13
CA GLN A 156 -15.46 -2.40 12.36
C GLN A 156 -15.90 -3.83 12.61
N LYS A 157 -14.94 -4.78 12.57
CA LYS A 157 -15.19 -6.08 13.16
C LYS A 157 -15.37 -5.81 14.65
N GLU A 158 -16.59 -5.94 15.15
CA GLU A 158 -16.83 -5.99 16.59
C GLU A 158 -15.92 -7.08 17.18
N GLN A 159 -15.34 -6.71 18.32
CA GLN A 159 -14.20 -7.34 19.00
C GLN A 159 -14.40 -8.82 19.30
#